data_AF-A0A800ESF8-F1
#
_entry.id   AF-A0A800ESF8-F1
#
_cell.length_a   1.000
_cell.length_b   1.000
_cell.length_c   1.000
_cell.angle_alpha   90.00
_cell.angle_beta   90.00
_cell.angle_gamma   90.00
#
_symmetry.space_group_name_H-M   'P 1'
#
loop_
_entity.id
_entity.type
_entity.pdbx_description
1 polymer ?
#
loop_
_entity_poly.entity_id
_entity_poly.type
_entity_poly.pdbx_seq_one_letter_code
_entity_poly.pdbx_strand_id
1 'polypeptide(L)'
;WLPVDCYIGGNEHAVLHLLYSRFVIMALHDLGHLPFDEPYKRFRAHGMIIREGAKMSKSRGNVIVPDQIIEQYGADTFRTYLMFLGPYEEGGDYQDEGIQGPHGFLHRLYETVTTAVASESGTEATPDIERKLHQTIRQLTQQLPELGYNTSIAAMMEYLNVLRAGGRTATRSEVEPLVVMIAPFAPHLAEDLWECLGHEGGVFEGANWPAYDEAKTRETSVKLAVQVNGKLRATVEGPAGMDQEAAEAAARADENVARYLDGATLKRVIYVPNRLLNFVVEST
;
A
#
# COMPACT_ATOMS: atom_id res chain seq x y z
N TRP A 1 10.19 28.19 -9.32
CA TRP A 1 8.82 27.77 -9.00
C TRP A 1 8.07 27.27 -10.22
N LEU A 2 7.98 28.07 -11.29
CA LEU A 2 7.36 27.62 -12.54
C LEU A 2 8.37 26.92 -13.47
N PRO A 3 7.90 26.07 -14.40
CA PRO A 3 6.52 25.60 -14.54
C PRO A 3 6.13 24.64 -13.41
N VAL A 4 4.83 24.54 -13.12
CA VAL A 4 4.30 23.67 -12.05
C VAL A 4 4.65 22.21 -12.37
N ASP A 5 5.28 21.50 -11.45
CA ASP A 5 5.72 20.13 -11.69
C ASP A 5 4.55 19.15 -11.86
N CYS A 6 3.52 19.27 -11.03
CA CYS A 6 2.31 18.45 -11.10
C CYS A 6 1.09 19.29 -10.78
N TYR A 7 0.11 19.29 -11.69
CA TYR A 7 -1.20 19.89 -11.47
C TYR A 7 -2.25 18.79 -11.37
N ILE A 8 -2.94 18.72 -10.22
CA ILE A 8 -4.02 17.77 -9.98
C ILE A 8 -5.35 18.52 -10.05
N GLY A 9 -6.28 18.03 -10.87
CA GLY A 9 -7.60 18.65 -11.01
C GLY A 9 -8.61 17.71 -11.67
N GLY A 10 -9.88 18.06 -11.61
CA GLY A 10 -10.94 17.23 -12.19
C GLY A 10 -10.99 17.34 -13.71
N ASN A 11 -11.43 16.26 -14.37
CA ASN A 11 -11.60 16.22 -15.83
C ASN A 11 -12.61 17.25 -16.36
N GLU A 12 -13.49 17.77 -15.51
CA GLU A 12 -14.40 18.89 -15.84
C GLU A 12 -13.68 20.17 -16.27
N HIS A 13 -12.40 20.32 -15.91
CA HIS A 13 -11.60 21.50 -16.25
C HIS A 13 -10.81 21.37 -17.56
N ALA A 14 -10.88 20.22 -18.23
CA ALA A 14 -10.06 19.90 -19.40
C ALA A 14 -10.20 20.89 -20.56
N VAL A 15 -11.41 21.42 -20.79
CA VAL A 15 -11.72 22.29 -21.96
C VAL A 15 -11.80 23.79 -21.63
N LEU A 16 -11.76 24.17 -20.36
CA LEU A 16 -11.86 25.58 -19.94
C LEU A 16 -10.57 26.02 -19.28
N HIS A 17 -10.44 25.79 -17.96
CA HIS A 17 -9.33 26.30 -17.18
C HIS A 17 -7.97 25.87 -17.75
N LEU A 18 -7.82 24.60 -18.13
CA LEU A 18 -6.56 24.10 -18.71
C LEU A 18 -6.24 24.73 -20.07
N LEU A 19 -7.25 25.07 -20.88
CA LEU A 19 -7.05 25.76 -22.14
C LEU A 19 -6.64 27.22 -21.91
N TYR A 20 -7.34 27.91 -21.01
CA TYR A 20 -7.07 29.31 -20.70
C TYR A 20 -5.69 29.49 -20.04
N SER A 21 -5.29 28.61 -19.13
CA SER A 21 -3.97 28.69 -18.50
C SER A 21 -2.84 28.49 -19.51
N ARG A 22 -2.99 27.53 -20.44
CA ARG A 22 -2.03 27.33 -21.53
C ARG A 22 -1.94 28.56 -22.43
N PHE A 23 -3.07 29.08 -22.89
CA PHE A 23 -3.11 30.27 -23.75
C PHE A 23 -2.37 31.47 -23.11
N VAL A 24 -2.64 31.74 -21.83
CA VAL A 24 -2.01 32.87 -21.12
C VAL A 24 -0.50 32.64 -20.97
N ILE A 25 -0.05 31.43 -20.63
CA ILE A 25 1.39 31.14 -20.51
C ILE A 25 2.10 31.26 -21.86
N MET A 26 1.51 30.75 -22.95
CA MET A 26 2.06 30.90 -24.30
C MET A 26 2.18 32.38 -24.68
N ALA A 27 1.15 33.19 -24.42
CA ALA A 27 1.20 34.63 -24.70
C ALA A 27 2.30 35.35 -23.91
N LEU A 28 2.48 35.01 -22.63
CA LEU A 28 3.54 35.58 -21.79
C LEU A 28 4.94 35.13 -22.22
N HIS A 29 5.08 33.89 -22.68
CA HIS A 29 6.30 33.38 -23.29
C HIS A 29 6.65 34.16 -24.56
N ASP A 30 5.69 34.36 -25.47
CA ASP A 30 5.90 35.08 -26.73
C ASP A 30 6.25 36.57 -26.51
N LEU A 31 5.74 37.17 -25.43
CA LEU A 31 6.11 38.52 -24.98
C LEU A 31 7.48 38.59 -24.28
N GLY A 32 8.16 37.46 -24.10
CA GLY A 32 9.49 37.37 -23.47
C GLY A 32 9.46 37.44 -21.94
N HIS A 33 8.29 37.27 -21.30
CA HIS A 33 8.16 37.32 -19.85
C HIS A 33 8.46 35.97 -19.17
N LEU A 34 8.35 34.85 -19.90
CA LEU A 34 8.58 33.51 -19.38
C LEU A 34 9.52 32.71 -20.30
N PRO A 35 10.39 31.84 -19.74
CA PRO A 35 11.28 30.97 -20.52
C PRO A 35 10.64 29.61 -20.89
N PHE A 36 9.34 29.43 -20.71
CA PHE A 36 8.58 28.20 -21.00
C PHE A 36 7.17 28.57 -21.50
N ASP A 37 6.56 27.69 -22.28
CA ASP A 37 5.27 27.89 -22.97
C ASP A 37 4.13 26.99 -22.43
N GLU A 38 4.43 26.06 -21.52
CA GLU A 38 3.43 25.21 -20.85
C GLU A 38 3.39 25.46 -19.32
N PRO A 39 2.20 25.65 -18.72
CA PRO A 39 2.04 25.93 -17.29
C PRO A 39 2.41 24.74 -16.38
N TYR A 40 2.20 23.51 -16.86
CA TYR A 40 2.26 22.29 -16.07
C TYR A 40 3.14 21.24 -16.76
N LYS A 41 4.14 20.68 -16.07
CA LYS A 41 4.95 19.56 -16.61
C LYS A 41 4.14 18.27 -16.66
N ARG A 42 3.20 18.10 -15.74
CA ARG A 42 2.35 16.91 -15.59
C ARG A 42 0.95 17.35 -15.14
N PHE A 43 -0.07 16.90 -15.86
CA PHE A 43 -1.46 16.94 -15.39
C PHE A 43 -1.87 15.55 -14.91
N ARG A 44 -2.59 15.50 -13.80
CA ARG A 44 -3.17 14.27 -13.24
C ARG A 44 -4.65 14.54 -12.94
N ALA A 45 -5.52 13.78 -13.58
CA ALA A 45 -6.95 13.91 -13.37
C ALA A 45 -7.35 13.11 -12.12
N HIS A 46 -7.92 13.77 -11.11
CA HIS A 46 -8.51 13.03 -9.99
C HIS A 46 -9.87 12.46 -10.40
N GLY A 47 -10.23 11.33 -9.79
CA GLY A 47 -11.55 10.75 -9.95
C GLY A 47 -12.64 11.52 -9.23
N MET A 48 -13.89 11.22 -9.58
CA MET A 48 -15.05 11.84 -8.93
C MET A 48 -15.49 10.95 -7.76
N ILE A 49 -15.60 11.53 -6.56
CA ILE A 49 -16.26 10.87 -5.45
C ILE A 49 -17.78 10.99 -5.64
N ILE A 50 -18.46 9.86 -5.60
CA ILE A 50 -19.92 9.75 -5.70
C ILE A 50 -20.48 9.17 -4.40
N ARG A 51 -21.80 9.20 -4.24
CA ARG A 51 -22.50 8.56 -3.13
C ARG A 51 -23.75 7.88 -3.66
N GLU A 52 -23.95 6.61 -3.30
CA GLU A 52 -25.10 5.79 -3.72
C GLU A 52 -25.21 5.71 -5.25
N GLY A 53 -24.08 5.47 -5.94
CA GLY A 53 -24.00 5.39 -7.39
C GLY A 53 -24.25 6.71 -8.13
N ALA A 54 -24.32 7.85 -7.42
CA ALA A 54 -24.73 9.12 -7.98
C ALA A 54 -23.79 10.26 -7.60
N LYS A 55 -23.51 11.16 -8.57
CA LYS A 55 -22.81 12.41 -8.29
C LYS A 55 -23.49 13.16 -7.14
N MET A 56 -22.68 13.60 -6.18
CA MET A 56 -23.16 14.37 -5.02
C MET A 56 -23.75 15.71 -5.44
N SER A 57 -24.93 16.05 -4.93
CA SER A 57 -25.55 17.37 -5.15
C SER A 57 -26.59 17.69 -4.08
N LYS A 58 -26.78 18.98 -3.77
CA LYS A 58 -27.77 19.43 -2.78
C LYS A 58 -29.19 18.96 -3.12
N SER A 59 -29.57 18.98 -4.40
CA SER A 59 -30.89 18.52 -4.87
C SER A 59 -31.13 17.02 -4.68
N ARG A 60 -30.07 16.22 -4.59
CA ARG A 60 -30.17 14.77 -4.35
C ARG A 60 -30.08 14.40 -2.87
N GLY A 61 -29.78 15.35 -1.99
CA GLY A 61 -29.63 15.10 -0.56
C GLY A 61 -28.45 14.20 -0.16
N ASN A 62 -27.61 13.79 -1.13
CA ASN A 62 -26.52 12.84 -0.93
C ASN A 62 -25.15 13.53 -0.71
N VAL A 63 -25.14 14.82 -0.34
CA VAL A 63 -23.91 15.56 -0.03
C VAL A 63 -23.36 15.10 1.31
N ILE A 64 -22.06 14.84 1.36
CA ILE A 64 -21.34 14.53 2.59
C ILE A 64 -20.86 15.85 3.19
N VAL A 65 -21.07 16.05 4.48
CA VAL A 65 -20.58 17.21 5.23
C VAL A 65 -19.36 16.77 6.04
N PRO A 66 -18.13 17.19 5.66
CA PRO A 66 -16.91 16.74 6.32
C PRO A 66 -16.84 17.03 7.81
N ASP A 67 -17.34 18.19 8.26
CA ASP A 67 -17.17 18.67 9.63
C ASP A 67 -17.70 17.68 10.67
N GLN A 68 -18.85 17.05 10.43
CA GLN A 68 -19.45 16.07 11.35
C GLN A 68 -18.59 14.80 11.44
N ILE A 69 -18.01 14.37 10.32
CA ILE A 69 -17.14 13.20 10.26
C ILE A 69 -15.81 13.50 10.95
N ILE A 70 -15.25 14.69 10.72
CA ILE A 70 -14.01 15.15 11.34
C ILE A 70 -14.18 15.29 12.86
N GLU A 71 -15.32 15.81 13.34
CA GLU A 71 -15.62 15.91 14.77
C GLU A 71 -15.71 14.53 15.44
N GLN A 72 -16.29 13.55 14.73
CA GLN A 72 -16.46 12.20 15.28
C GLN A 72 -15.20 11.33 15.20
N TYR A 73 -14.44 11.42 14.10
CA TYR A 73 -13.35 10.48 13.78
C TYR A 73 -11.96 11.13 13.67
N GLY A 74 -11.89 12.47 13.65
CA GLY A 74 -10.67 13.23 13.40
C GLY A 74 -10.37 13.42 11.91
N ALA A 75 -9.60 14.49 11.61
CA ALA A 75 -9.22 14.87 10.25
C ALA A 75 -8.38 13.79 9.56
N ASP A 76 -7.48 13.15 10.30
CA ASP A 76 -6.58 12.13 9.78
C ASP A 76 -7.30 10.86 9.33
N THR A 77 -8.27 10.41 10.12
CA THR A 77 -9.12 9.28 9.75
C THR A 77 -9.87 9.59 8.45
N PHE A 78 -10.46 10.78 8.35
CA PHE A 78 -11.23 11.16 7.16
C PHE A 78 -10.33 11.28 5.91
N ARG A 79 -9.17 11.93 6.02
CA ARG A 79 -8.18 12.03 4.93
C ARG A 79 -7.70 10.66 4.48
N THR A 80 -7.30 9.81 5.43
CA THR A 80 -6.83 8.45 5.15
C THR A 80 -7.93 7.63 4.48
N TYR A 81 -9.18 7.78 4.91
CA TYR A 81 -10.31 7.12 4.27
C TYR A 81 -10.51 7.54 2.81
N LEU A 82 -10.54 8.84 2.53
CA LEU A 82 -10.68 9.33 1.15
C LEU A 82 -9.56 8.82 0.23
N MET A 83 -8.33 8.72 0.75
CA MET A 83 -7.18 8.22 -0.01
C MET A 83 -7.15 6.69 -0.11
N PHE A 84 -7.86 5.98 0.77
CA PHE A 84 -7.97 4.52 0.79
C PHE A 84 -9.16 3.96 0.00
N LEU A 85 -10.17 4.80 -0.24
CA LEU A 85 -11.45 4.43 -0.84
C LEU A 85 -11.32 3.69 -2.19
N GLY A 86 -10.35 4.08 -3.01
CA GLY A 86 -10.09 3.50 -4.31
C GLY A 86 -8.89 4.14 -5.01
N PRO A 87 -8.60 3.75 -6.26
CA PRO A 87 -7.58 4.43 -7.06
C PRO A 87 -7.91 5.92 -7.19
N TYR A 88 -6.94 6.79 -6.87
CA TYR A 88 -7.17 8.24 -6.78
C TYR A 88 -7.71 8.84 -8.08
N GLU A 89 -7.24 8.36 -9.23
CA GLU A 89 -7.65 8.85 -10.55
C GLU A 89 -9.03 8.33 -10.99
N GLU A 90 -9.51 7.23 -10.41
CA GLU A 90 -10.84 6.67 -10.70
C GLU A 90 -11.92 7.24 -9.75
N GLY A 91 -11.52 7.56 -8.52
CA GLY A 91 -12.42 8.06 -7.49
C GLY A 91 -13.11 6.91 -6.79
N GLY A 92 -14.43 7.03 -6.58
CA GLY A 92 -15.22 5.91 -6.08
C GLY A 92 -16.47 6.33 -5.32
N ASP A 93 -17.22 5.32 -4.90
CA ASP A 93 -18.47 5.49 -4.15
C ASP A 93 -18.20 5.53 -2.65
N TYR A 94 -18.51 6.66 -2.04
CA TYR A 94 -18.35 6.88 -0.61
C TYR A 94 -19.39 6.08 0.18
N GLN A 95 -18.90 5.39 1.21
CA GLN A 95 -19.70 4.56 2.12
C GLN A 95 -19.36 4.94 3.56
N ASP A 96 -20.37 5.27 4.36
CA ASP A 96 -20.16 5.72 5.74
C ASP A 96 -19.41 4.66 6.58
N GLU A 97 -19.68 3.37 6.34
CA GLU A 97 -19.04 2.26 7.03
C GLU A 97 -17.57 2.06 6.63
N GLY A 98 -17.16 2.57 5.46
CA GLY A 98 -15.80 2.45 4.94
C GLY A 98 -14.75 3.11 5.83
N ILE A 99 -15.15 4.11 6.62
CA ILE A 99 -14.27 4.86 7.52
C ILE A 99 -13.71 4.02 8.67
N GLN A 100 -14.39 2.92 9.03
CA GLN A 100 -13.99 2.07 10.17
C GLN A 100 -12.62 1.41 9.97
N GLY A 101 -12.27 1.06 8.72
CA GLY A 101 -10.97 0.47 8.40
C GLY A 101 -9.80 1.40 8.71
N PRO A 102 -9.75 2.59 8.08
CA PRO A 102 -8.77 3.64 8.38
C PRO A 102 -8.76 4.04 9.86
N HIS A 103 -9.92 4.25 10.49
CA HIS A 103 -10.01 4.59 11.91
C HIS A 103 -9.32 3.54 12.80
N GLY A 104 -9.68 2.27 12.60
CA GLY A 104 -9.09 1.16 13.34
C GLY A 104 -7.60 0.98 13.06
N PHE A 105 -7.16 1.23 11.83
CA PHE A 105 -5.74 1.20 11.48
C PHE A 105 -4.93 2.28 12.22
N LEU A 106 -5.38 3.54 12.19
CA LEU A 106 -4.71 4.65 12.87
C LEU A 106 -4.66 4.44 14.39
N HIS A 107 -5.75 3.95 14.98
CA HIS A 107 -5.78 3.59 16.40
C HIS A 107 -4.78 2.48 16.72
N ARG A 108 -4.76 1.41 15.92
CA ARG A 108 -3.81 0.30 16.09
C ARG A 108 -2.36 0.74 15.92
N LEU A 109 -2.08 1.69 15.03
CA LEU A 109 -0.76 2.27 14.84
C LEU A 109 -0.32 3.03 16.10
N TYR A 110 -1.20 3.90 16.63
CA TYR A 110 -0.95 4.63 17.86
C TYR A 110 -0.59 3.70 19.03
N GLU A 111 -1.39 2.66 19.27
CA GLU A 111 -1.13 1.66 20.31
C GLU A 111 0.23 0.98 20.13
N THR A 112 0.57 0.65 18.88
CA THR A 112 1.78 -0.12 18.58
C THR A 112 3.03 0.73 18.78
N VAL A 113 2.99 2.00 18.36
CA VAL A 113 4.10 2.94 18.57
C VAL A 113 4.27 3.26 20.05
N THR A 114 3.20 3.60 20.76
CA THR A 114 3.28 3.94 22.20
C THR A 114 3.74 2.76 23.04
N THR A 115 3.32 1.53 22.71
CA THR A 115 3.82 0.31 23.37
C THR A 115 5.30 0.09 23.07
N ALA A 116 5.75 0.31 21.83
CA ALA A 116 7.16 0.18 21.45
C ALA A 116 8.06 1.20 22.17
N VAL A 117 7.59 2.44 22.37
CA VAL A 117 8.31 3.47 23.14
C VAL A 117 8.38 3.12 24.63
N ALA A 118 7.30 2.61 25.21
CA ALA A 118 7.25 2.25 26.63
C ALA A 118 8.09 1.00 26.98
N SER A 119 8.46 0.20 25.98
CA SER A 119 9.19 -1.05 26.18
C SER A 119 10.71 -0.84 26.06
N GLU A 120 11.46 -1.04 27.15
CA GLU A 120 12.93 -0.87 27.18
C GLU A 120 13.68 -1.84 26.25
N SER A 121 13.05 -2.97 25.87
CA SER A 121 13.55 -3.90 24.86
C SER A 121 12.37 -4.54 24.12
N GLY A 122 12.19 -4.20 22.84
CA GLY A 122 11.21 -4.87 21.98
C GLY A 122 11.65 -6.30 21.66
N THR A 123 10.77 -7.08 21.02
CA THR A 123 11.15 -8.41 20.52
C THR A 123 12.09 -8.27 19.33
N GLU A 124 13.18 -9.03 19.28
CA GLU A 124 14.13 -8.97 18.16
C GLU A 124 13.41 -9.14 16.80
N ALA A 125 13.82 -8.33 15.83
CA ALA A 125 13.23 -8.34 14.50
C ALA A 125 13.56 -9.67 13.82
N THR A 126 12.54 -10.35 13.30
CA THR A 126 12.78 -11.52 12.45
C THR A 126 13.16 -11.05 11.03
N PRO A 127 13.92 -11.85 10.26
CA PRO A 127 14.24 -11.53 8.87
C PRO A 127 13.00 -11.27 8.00
N ASP A 128 11.86 -11.88 8.33
CA ASP A 128 10.60 -11.69 7.61
C ASP A 128 9.97 -10.32 7.89
N ILE A 129 10.07 -9.82 9.12
CA ILE A 129 9.58 -8.48 9.48
C ILE A 129 10.44 -7.42 8.81
N GLU A 130 11.77 -7.57 8.89
CA GLU A 130 12.71 -6.68 8.21
C GLU A 130 12.48 -6.66 6.70
N ARG A 131 12.26 -7.82 6.09
CA ARG A 131 11.89 -7.92 4.67
C ARG A 131 10.60 -7.18 4.36
N LYS A 132 9.53 -7.42 5.12
CA LYS A 132 8.23 -6.76 4.90
C LYS A 132 8.34 -5.24 5.06
N LEU A 133 9.14 -4.76 6.02
CA LEU A 133 9.43 -3.33 6.17
C LEU A 133 10.05 -2.75 4.89
N HIS A 134 11.14 -3.35 4.39
CA HIS A 134 11.80 -2.89 3.17
C HIS A 134 10.91 -2.98 1.93
N GLN A 135 10.10 -4.03 1.81
CA GLN A 135 9.09 -4.16 0.74
C GLN A 135 8.06 -3.02 0.82
N THR A 136 7.59 -2.70 2.03
CA THR A 136 6.61 -1.64 2.27
C THR A 136 7.18 -0.27 1.92
N ILE A 137 8.38 0.06 2.42
CA ILE A 137 9.06 1.32 2.10
C ILE A 137 9.26 1.46 0.58
N ARG A 138 9.76 0.40 -0.08
CA ARG A 138 9.93 0.39 -1.54
C ARG A 138 8.63 0.67 -2.26
N GLN A 139 7.56 -0.04 -1.89
CA GLN A 139 6.26 0.11 -2.51
C GLN A 139 5.74 1.55 -2.39
N LEU A 140 5.76 2.13 -1.19
CA LEU A 140 5.28 3.50 -0.98
C LEU A 140 6.13 4.52 -1.73
N THR A 141 7.46 4.35 -1.71
CA THR A 141 8.40 5.22 -2.43
C THR A 141 8.11 5.26 -3.93
N GLN A 142 7.65 4.14 -4.51
CA GLN A 142 7.30 4.03 -5.92
C GLN A 142 5.86 4.49 -6.21
N GLN A 143 4.92 4.25 -5.30
CA GLN A 143 3.50 4.48 -5.53
C GLN A 143 3.04 5.90 -5.23
N LEU A 144 3.61 6.58 -4.23
CA LEU A 144 3.19 7.94 -3.88
C LEU A 144 3.34 8.95 -5.05
N PRO A 145 4.45 8.98 -5.81
CA PRO A 145 4.57 9.88 -6.96
C PRO A 145 3.57 9.60 -8.09
N GLU A 146 3.05 8.37 -8.14
CA GLU A 146 2.06 7.91 -9.12
C GLU A 146 0.64 7.82 -8.56
N LEU A 147 0.37 8.50 -7.43
CA LEU A 147 -0.96 8.60 -6.80
C LEU A 147 -1.57 7.25 -6.37
N GLY A 148 -0.73 6.23 -6.16
CA GLY A 148 -1.11 4.90 -5.66
C GLY A 148 -1.39 4.89 -4.16
N TYR A 149 -2.27 5.78 -3.70
CA TYR A 149 -2.51 6.05 -2.29
C TYR A 149 -3.21 4.90 -1.55
N ASN A 150 -4.24 4.32 -2.17
CA ASN A 150 -5.00 3.22 -1.58
C ASN A 150 -4.13 1.99 -1.35
N THR A 151 -3.29 1.61 -2.32
CA THR A 151 -2.36 0.49 -2.20
C THR A 151 -1.19 0.80 -1.26
N SER A 152 -0.79 2.07 -1.14
CA SER A 152 0.20 2.52 -0.15
C SER A 152 -0.33 2.34 1.28
N ILE A 153 -1.57 2.77 1.54
CA ILE A 153 -2.24 2.59 2.84
C ILE A 153 -2.45 1.11 3.14
N ALA A 154 -2.88 0.31 2.15
CA ALA A 154 -3.00 -1.14 2.30
C ALA A 154 -1.67 -1.80 2.70
N ALA A 155 -0.55 -1.42 2.07
CA ALA A 155 0.76 -1.97 2.41
C ALA A 155 1.18 -1.62 3.84
N MET A 156 0.91 -0.40 4.32
CA MET A 156 1.15 -0.03 5.72
C MET A 156 0.26 -0.82 6.69
N MET A 157 -1.02 -1.03 6.36
CA MET A 157 -1.93 -1.85 7.16
C MET A 157 -1.43 -3.31 7.26
N GLU A 158 -0.99 -3.89 6.13
CA GLU A 158 -0.40 -5.24 6.10
C GLU A 158 0.85 -5.34 6.95
N TYR A 159 1.77 -4.36 6.84
CA TYR A 159 2.98 -4.36 7.64
C TYR A 159 2.66 -4.22 9.14
N LEU A 160 1.73 -3.34 9.52
CA LEU A 160 1.28 -3.24 10.90
C LEU A 160 0.68 -4.56 11.43
N ASN A 161 -0.06 -5.30 10.60
CA ASN A 161 -0.57 -6.62 10.98
C ASN A 161 0.58 -7.61 11.22
N VAL A 162 1.63 -7.57 10.40
CA VAL A 162 2.84 -8.39 10.58
C VAL A 162 3.55 -8.04 11.89
N LEU A 163 3.66 -6.75 12.22
CA LEU A 163 4.25 -6.29 13.48
C LEU A 163 3.49 -6.73 14.73
N ARG A 164 2.16 -6.85 14.63
CA ARG A 164 1.29 -7.26 15.74
C ARG A 164 1.06 -8.77 15.82
N ALA A 165 1.56 -9.54 14.85
CA ALA A 165 1.31 -10.98 14.76
C ALA A 165 1.92 -11.72 15.97
N GLY A 166 1.17 -12.69 16.51
CA GLY A 166 1.66 -13.53 17.60
C GLY A 166 1.81 -12.82 18.96
N GLY A 167 1.26 -11.62 19.12
CA GLY A 167 1.31 -10.88 20.39
C GLY A 167 2.71 -10.33 20.75
N ARG A 168 3.60 -10.23 19.76
CA ARG A 168 4.93 -9.61 19.94
C ARG A 168 4.80 -8.11 20.25
N THR A 169 5.84 -7.57 20.87
CA THR A 169 6.04 -6.14 21.00
C THR A 169 7.03 -5.67 19.96
N ALA A 170 6.60 -4.77 19.07
CA ALA A 170 7.45 -4.17 18.06
C ALA A 170 8.56 -3.31 18.68
N THR A 171 9.71 -3.23 18.02
CA THR A 171 10.80 -2.33 18.43
C THR A 171 10.58 -0.93 17.86
N ARG A 172 11.29 0.06 18.43
CA ARG A 172 11.32 1.43 17.90
C ARG A 172 11.69 1.47 16.41
N SER A 173 12.73 0.73 16.01
CA SER A 173 13.20 0.73 14.61
C SER A 173 12.21 0.12 13.62
N GLU A 174 11.30 -0.75 14.09
CA GLU A 174 10.26 -1.35 13.27
C GLU A 174 9.08 -0.39 13.02
N VAL A 175 8.78 0.49 13.98
CA VAL A 175 7.60 1.37 13.94
C VAL A 175 7.90 2.78 13.44
N GLU A 176 9.11 3.29 13.65
CA GLU A 176 9.49 4.65 13.26
C GLU A 176 9.30 4.92 11.74
N PRO A 177 9.69 4.00 10.82
CA PRO A 177 9.40 4.20 9.40
C PRO A 177 7.90 4.28 9.06
N LEU A 178 7.04 3.57 9.80
CA LEU A 178 5.58 3.67 9.61
C LEU A 178 5.05 5.06 9.95
N VAL A 179 5.59 5.70 11.00
CA VAL A 179 5.21 7.06 11.42
C VAL A 179 5.52 8.07 10.30
N VAL A 180 6.69 7.96 9.68
CA VAL A 180 7.05 8.83 8.54
C VAL A 180 6.17 8.53 7.32
N MET A 181 5.96 7.26 6.99
CA MET A 181 5.19 6.86 5.82
C MET A 181 3.70 7.23 5.90
N ILE A 182 3.12 7.30 7.10
CA ILE A 182 1.71 7.70 7.27
C ILE A 182 1.51 9.22 7.24
N ALA A 183 2.56 10.01 7.50
CA ALA A 183 2.49 11.47 7.62
C ALA A 183 1.79 12.20 6.44
N PRO A 184 1.95 11.79 5.16
CA PRO A 184 1.21 12.41 4.05
C PRO A 184 -0.33 12.27 4.17
N PHE A 185 -0.79 11.21 4.83
CA PHE A 185 -2.20 10.86 4.98
C PHE A 185 -2.78 11.33 6.32
N ALA A 186 -2.08 11.03 7.41
CA ALA A 186 -2.45 11.36 8.80
C ALA A 186 -1.36 12.23 9.47
N PRO A 187 -1.22 13.50 9.05
CA PRO A 187 -0.14 14.36 9.54
C PRO A 187 -0.19 14.64 11.04
N HIS A 188 -1.37 14.76 11.64
CA HIS A 188 -1.49 15.12 13.06
C HIS A 188 -1.05 13.96 13.95
N LEU A 189 -1.53 12.75 13.65
CA LEU A 189 -1.10 11.52 14.31
C LEU A 189 0.40 11.29 14.10
N ALA A 190 0.92 11.54 12.90
CA ALA A 190 2.33 11.35 12.62
C ALA A 190 3.21 12.29 13.47
N GLU A 191 2.83 13.56 13.62
CA GLU A 191 3.54 14.51 14.51
C GLU A 191 3.50 14.06 15.97
N ASP A 192 2.31 13.71 16.49
CA ASP A 192 2.16 13.24 17.87
C ASP A 192 3.03 12.00 18.13
N LEU A 193 3.05 11.05 17.20
CA LEU A 193 3.86 9.84 17.30
C LEU A 193 5.36 10.10 17.11
N TRP A 194 5.73 11.10 16.31
CA TRP A 194 7.12 11.51 16.11
C TRP A 194 7.69 12.12 17.39
N GLU A 195 6.93 12.97 18.07
CA GLU A 195 7.26 13.48 19.40
C GLU A 195 7.32 12.35 20.44
N CYS A 196 6.36 11.40 20.41
CA CYS A 196 6.40 10.23 21.30
C CYS A 196 7.67 9.38 21.13
N LEU A 197 8.21 9.31 19.92
CA LEU A 197 9.48 8.63 19.65
C LEU A 197 10.70 9.40 20.18
N GLY A 198 10.52 10.60 20.73
CA GLY A 198 11.55 11.43 21.33
C GLY A 198 12.35 12.23 20.32
N HIS A 199 11.81 12.48 19.13
CA HIS A 199 12.42 13.36 18.15
C HIS A 199 12.17 14.84 18.49
N GLU A 200 13.10 15.70 18.11
CA GLU A 200 12.95 17.15 18.17
C GLU A 200 12.56 17.69 16.78
N GLY A 201 11.69 18.70 16.75
CA GLY A 201 11.14 19.25 15.49
C GLY A 201 10.03 18.38 14.89
N GLY A 202 9.37 18.88 13.85
CA GLY A 202 8.27 18.17 13.21
C GLY A 202 8.71 17.01 12.31
N VAL A 203 7.85 16.01 12.09
CA VAL A 203 8.12 14.86 11.19
C VAL A 203 8.43 15.32 9.76
N PHE A 204 7.92 16.49 9.36
CA PHE A 204 8.15 17.11 8.05
C PHE A 204 9.45 17.93 7.98
N GLU A 205 10.17 18.10 9.09
CA GLU A 205 11.44 18.83 9.12
C GLU A 205 12.59 17.89 8.72
N GLY A 206 13.11 18.10 7.51
CA GLY A 206 14.27 17.36 6.99
C GLY A 206 13.92 16.27 5.99
N ALA A 207 14.91 15.46 5.64
CA ALA A 207 14.79 14.39 4.66
C ALA A 207 14.51 13.04 5.35
N ASN A 208 13.41 12.97 6.09
CA ASN A 208 13.10 11.84 7.00
C ASN A 208 12.53 10.61 6.28
N TRP A 209 12.25 10.69 4.97
CA TRP A 209 11.66 9.57 4.22
C TRP A 209 12.54 8.31 4.34
N PRO A 210 11.98 7.16 4.76
CA PRO A 210 12.79 5.98 5.05
C PRO A 210 13.41 5.40 3.78
N ALA A 211 14.67 4.98 3.89
CA ALA A 211 15.37 4.26 2.83
C ALA A 211 15.08 2.75 2.89
N TYR A 212 15.13 2.07 1.75
CA TYR A 212 15.03 0.60 1.69
C TYR A 212 16.29 -0.03 1.06
N ASP A 213 16.58 -1.27 1.46
CA ASP A 213 17.61 -2.10 0.87
C ASP A 213 16.95 -3.09 -0.10
N GLU A 214 17.26 -2.97 -1.39
CA GLU A 214 16.72 -3.82 -2.45
C GLU A 214 17.00 -5.31 -2.19
N ALA A 215 18.14 -5.68 -1.60
CA ALA A 215 18.47 -7.07 -1.30
C ALA A 215 17.53 -7.66 -0.25
N LYS A 216 17.14 -6.85 0.74
CA LYS A 216 16.20 -7.23 1.79
C LYS A 216 14.75 -7.25 1.34
N THR A 217 14.42 -6.77 0.14
CA THR A 217 13.05 -6.89 -0.41
C THR A 217 12.75 -8.26 -1.00
N ARG A 218 13.79 -9.07 -1.24
CA ARG A 218 13.68 -10.37 -1.91
C ARG A 218 13.19 -11.44 -0.95
N GLU A 219 12.23 -12.24 -1.39
CA GLU A 219 11.84 -13.45 -0.67
C GLU A 219 13.02 -14.42 -0.63
N THR A 220 13.31 -14.94 0.56
CA THR A 220 14.31 -15.99 0.77
C THR A 220 13.68 -17.38 0.83
N SER A 221 12.42 -17.46 1.24
CA SER A 221 11.59 -18.67 1.19
C SER A 221 10.25 -18.38 0.50
N VAL A 222 9.69 -19.39 -0.14
CA VAL A 222 8.39 -19.33 -0.82
C VAL A 222 7.54 -20.51 -0.39
N LYS A 223 6.24 -20.26 -0.22
CA LYS A 223 5.23 -21.29 0.00
C LYS A 223 4.67 -21.72 -1.35
N LEU A 224 5.08 -22.89 -1.81
CA LEU A 224 4.66 -23.46 -3.08
C LEU A 224 3.38 -24.28 -2.89
N ALA A 225 2.30 -23.86 -3.55
CA ALA A 225 1.06 -24.61 -3.56
C ALA A 225 1.24 -25.89 -4.39
N VAL A 226 1.00 -27.05 -3.78
CA VAL A 226 1.09 -28.36 -4.45
C VAL A 226 -0.30 -28.86 -4.78
N GLN A 227 -0.55 -29.12 -6.06
CA GLN A 227 -1.82 -29.60 -6.59
C GLN A 227 -1.68 -30.98 -7.24
N VAL A 228 -2.77 -31.75 -7.22
CA VAL A 228 -2.93 -32.95 -8.04
C VAL A 228 -4.24 -32.81 -8.81
N ASN A 229 -4.16 -32.87 -10.14
CA ASN A 229 -5.28 -32.60 -11.05
C ASN A 229 -6.01 -31.28 -10.72
N GLY A 230 -5.24 -30.23 -10.41
CA GLY A 230 -5.74 -28.89 -10.11
C GLY A 230 -6.34 -28.68 -8.72
N LYS A 231 -6.40 -29.73 -7.87
CA LYS A 231 -6.87 -29.61 -6.48
C LYS A 231 -5.69 -29.46 -5.52
N LEU A 232 -5.74 -28.47 -4.62
CA LEU A 232 -4.71 -28.26 -3.60
C LEU A 232 -4.62 -29.47 -2.65
N ARG A 233 -3.40 -29.99 -2.48
CA ARG A 233 -3.08 -31.14 -1.62
C ARG A 233 -2.13 -30.77 -0.50
N ALA A 234 -1.16 -29.91 -0.75
CA ALA A 234 -0.24 -29.43 0.26
C ALA A 234 0.27 -28.04 -0.07
N THR A 235 0.97 -27.46 0.88
CA THR A 235 1.81 -26.28 0.69
C THR A 235 3.19 -26.64 1.21
N VAL A 236 4.19 -26.64 0.34
CA VAL A 236 5.58 -26.91 0.73
C VAL A 236 6.35 -25.61 0.79
N GLU A 237 7.23 -25.48 1.78
CA GLU A 237 8.09 -24.32 1.95
C GLU A 237 9.50 -24.64 1.47
N GLY A 238 10.12 -23.73 0.72
CA GLY A 238 11.46 -23.91 0.19
C GLY A 238 12.11 -22.60 -0.22
N PRO A 239 13.42 -22.58 -0.55
CA PRO A 239 14.11 -21.39 -1.03
C PRO A 239 13.42 -20.76 -2.24
N ALA A 240 13.36 -19.43 -2.26
CA ALA A 240 12.93 -18.70 -3.44
C ALA A 240 13.83 -19.02 -4.64
N GLY A 241 13.24 -19.27 -5.80
CA GLY A 241 13.96 -19.67 -7.01
C GLY A 241 14.36 -21.15 -7.03
N MET A 242 13.80 -21.98 -6.14
CA MET A 242 13.89 -23.44 -6.22
C MET A 242 13.59 -23.93 -7.65
N ASP A 243 14.40 -24.84 -8.18
CA ASP A 243 14.13 -25.45 -9.48
C ASP A 243 12.99 -26.47 -9.41
N GLN A 244 12.54 -26.94 -10.57
CA GLN A 244 11.44 -27.90 -10.63
C GLN A 244 11.77 -29.21 -9.89
N GLU A 245 13.03 -29.66 -9.95
CA GLU A 245 13.45 -30.95 -9.39
C GLU A 245 13.38 -30.93 -7.86
N ALA A 246 13.91 -29.88 -7.24
CA ALA A 246 13.81 -29.67 -5.80
C ALA A 246 12.36 -29.46 -5.35
N ALA A 247 11.53 -28.78 -6.14
CA ALA A 247 10.11 -28.58 -5.85
C ALA A 247 9.33 -29.90 -5.90
N GLU A 248 9.59 -30.75 -6.88
CA GLU A 248 9.00 -32.08 -6.98
C GLU A 248 9.43 -32.99 -5.83
N ALA A 249 10.71 -32.96 -5.46
CA ALA A 249 11.23 -33.75 -4.34
C ALA A 249 10.55 -33.36 -3.02
N ALA A 250 10.46 -32.06 -2.73
CA ALA A 250 9.77 -31.55 -1.54
C ALA A 250 8.28 -31.91 -1.54
N ALA A 251 7.60 -31.79 -2.69
CA ALA A 251 6.20 -32.12 -2.81
C ALA A 251 5.91 -33.62 -2.66
N ARG A 252 6.77 -34.50 -3.16
CA ARG A 252 6.61 -35.96 -3.03
C ARG A 252 6.89 -36.48 -1.62
N ALA A 253 7.69 -35.73 -0.84
CA ALA A 253 7.93 -36.04 0.56
C ALA A 253 6.72 -35.73 1.46
N ASP A 254 5.76 -34.92 1.00
CA ASP A 254 4.51 -34.67 1.72
C ASP A 254 3.60 -35.90 1.65
N GLU A 255 3.17 -36.39 2.82
CA GLU A 255 2.35 -37.60 2.93
C GLU A 255 1.03 -37.50 2.19
N ASN A 256 0.39 -36.32 2.19
CA ASN A 256 -0.90 -36.15 1.55
C ASN A 256 -0.74 -36.18 0.03
N VAL A 257 0.26 -35.49 -0.50
CA VAL A 257 0.58 -35.52 -1.94
C VAL A 257 0.95 -36.94 -2.37
N ALA A 258 1.82 -37.63 -1.62
CA ALA A 258 2.24 -39.00 -1.92
C ALA A 258 1.05 -39.96 -2.06
N ARG A 259 0.03 -39.85 -1.20
CA ARG A 259 -1.21 -40.65 -1.28
C ARG A 259 -1.96 -40.49 -2.59
N TYR A 260 -1.93 -39.30 -3.21
CA TYR A 260 -2.61 -39.07 -4.50
C TYR A 260 -1.73 -39.43 -5.70
N LEU A 261 -0.44 -39.66 -5.49
CA LEU A 261 0.49 -40.10 -6.53
C LEU A 261 0.70 -41.62 -6.50
N ASP A 262 0.43 -42.26 -5.36
CA ASP A 262 0.58 -43.71 -5.20
C ASP A 262 -0.36 -44.48 -6.15
N GLY A 263 0.21 -45.41 -6.91
CA GLY A 263 -0.50 -46.17 -7.95
C GLY A 263 -1.01 -45.37 -9.15
N ALA A 264 -0.78 -44.06 -9.23
CA ALA A 264 -1.27 -43.20 -10.30
C ALA A 264 -0.23 -43.02 -11.43
N THR A 265 -0.67 -43.10 -12.69
CA THR A 265 0.20 -42.83 -13.84
C THR A 265 0.39 -41.32 -14.02
N LEU A 266 1.60 -40.82 -13.80
CA LEU A 266 1.94 -39.41 -14.01
C LEU A 266 2.01 -39.07 -15.50
N LYS A 267 1.20 -38.11 -15.95
CA LYS A 267 1.20 -37.61 -17.33
C LYS A 267 2.11 -36.40 -17.53
N ARG A 268 2.02 -35.44 -16.62
CA ARG A 268 2.73 -34.16 -16.74
C ARG A 268 2.90 -33.52 -15.37
N VAL A 269 4.01 -32.79 -15.21
CA VAL A 269 4.20 -31.85 -14.11
C VAL A 269 4.16 -30.43 -14.66
N ILE A 270 3.42 -29.55 -14.00
CA ILE A 270 3.36 -28.13 -14.32
C ILE A 270 3.97 -27.38 -13.15
N TYR A 271 5.15 -26.81 -13.38
CA TYR A 271 5.83 -25.97 -12.41
C TYR A 271 5.73 -24.50 -12.82
N VAL A 272 5.23 -23.67 -11.90
CA VAL A 272 5.27 -22.21 -12.00
C VAL A 272 6.17 -21.73 -10.86
N PRO A 273 7.38 -21.22 -11.18
CA PRO A 273 8.35 -20.81 -10.17
C PRO A 273 7.76 -19.93 -9.07
N ASN A 274 8.11 -20.23 -7.82
CA ASN A 274 7.68 -19.50 -6.61
C ASN A 274 6.16 -19.45 -6.36
N ARG A 275 5.36 -20.24 -7.09
CA ARG A 275 3.89 -20.11 -7.01
C ARG A 275 3.16 -21.44 -6.90
N LEU A 276 3.44 -22.39 -7.79
CA LEU A 276 2.62 -23.59 -7.97
C LEU A 276 3.43 -24.77 -8.50
N LEU A 277 3.12 -25.96 -8.00
CA LEU A 277 3.45 -27.25 -8.61
C LEU A 277 2.18 -28.08 -8.77
N ASN A 278 1.84 -28.51 -9.98
CA ASN A 278 0.67 -29.36 -10.24
C ASN A 278 1.09 -30.67 -10.91
N PHE A 279 0.77 -31.79 -10.26
CA PHE A 279 0.89 -33.12 -10.83
C PHE A 279 -0.39 -33.47 -11.58
N VAL A 280 -0.27 -33.72 -12.89
CA VAL A 280 -1.36 -34.22 -13.72
C VAL A 280 -1.22 -35.74 -13.79
N VAL A 281 -2.17 -36.44 -13.19
CA VAL A 281 -2.22 -37.91 -13.15
C VAL A 281 -3.41 -38.42 -13.96
N GLU A 282 -3.30 -39.62 -14.54
CA GLU A 282 -4.44 -40.26 -15.19
C GLU A 282 -5.61 -40.41 -14.22
N SER A 283 -6.79 -39.99 -14.67
CA SER A 283 -8.02 -40.26 -13.95
C SER A 283 -8.32 -41.75 -14.10
N THR A 284 -8.35 -42.48 -12.99
CA THR A 284 -8.91 -43.84 -12.93
C THR A 284 -10.41 -43.82 -13.19
#